data_AF-A0A806K0D7-F1
#
_entry.id   AF-A0A806K0D7-F1
#
_cell.length_a   1.000
_cell.length_b   1.000
_cell.length_c   1.000
_cell.angle_alpha   90.00
_cell.angle_beta   90.00
_cell.angle_gamma   90.00
#
_symmetry.space_group_name_H-M   'P 1'
#
loop_
_entity.id
_entity.type
_entity.pdbx_description
1 polymer ?
#
loop_
_entity_poly.entity_id
_entity_poly.type
_entity_poly.pdbx_seq_one_letter_code
_entity_poly.pdbx_strand_id
1 'polypeptide(L)'
;MKIQNPFRIIPGAVAIVAGLLIAIGPQCLFRVCETMMRCHWTAQAEIGVGAVIAALGVAMIFFTNSEIRLGLVIGILLSGVLALLIPHVLIGGCSAVTMQCRKIAFPAITVISILLIAGSVFYAARLARKK
;
A
#
# COMPACT_ATOMS: atom_id res chain seq x y z
N MET A 1 -20.20 -19.69 -11.33
CA MET A 1 -19.61 -19.15 -10.08
C MET A 1 -18.51 -20.09 -9.61
N LYS A 2 -17.28 -19.95 -10.15
CA LYS A 2 -16.19 -20.93 -9.94
C LYS A 2 -15.32 -20.48 -8.77
N ILE A 3 -15.71 -20.88 -7.58
CA ILE A 3 -14.88 -20.86 -6.37
C ILE A 3 -13.77 -21.92 -6.58
N GLN A 4 -12.65 -21.54 -7.20
CA GLN A 4 -11.47 -22.43 -7.32
C GLN A 4 -10.18 -21.64 -7.10
N ASN A 5 -9.84 -21.49 -5.82
CA ASN A 5 -8.55 -21.82 -5.19
C ASN A 5 -8.27 -20.83 -4.03
N PRO A 6 -7.99 -21.32 -2.80
CA PRO A 6 -7.65 -20.44 -1.68
C PRO A 6 -6.41 -19.58 -1.98
N PHE A 7 -5.47 -20.13 -2.76
CA PHE A 7 -4.26 -19.45 -3.24
C PHE A 7 -4.51 -18.16 -4.05
N ARG A 8 -5.76 -17.95 -4.47
CA ARG A 8 -6.17 -16.88 -5.34
C ARG A 8 -6.64 -15.64 -4.58
N ILE A 9 -7.15 -15.82 -3.36
CA ILE A 9 -7.63 -14.73 -2.49
C ILE A 9 -6.48 -14.17 -1.63
N ILE A 10 -5.45 -14.98 -1.36
CA ILE A 10 -4.24 -14.59 -0.62
C ILE A 10 -3.65 -13.24 -1.07
N PRO A 11 -3.38 -12.98 -2.37
CA PRO A 11 -2.79 -11.70 -2.78
C PRO A 11 -3.73 -10.50 -2.54
N GLY A 12 -5.04 -10.68 -2.73
CA GLY A 12 -6.02 -9.63 -2.47
C GLY A 12 -6.16 -9.34 -0.98
N ALA A 13 -6.21 -10.40 -0.16
CA ALA A 13 -6.24 -10.27 1.30
C ALA A 13 -4.98 -9.60 1.84
N VAL A 14 -3.79 -9.98 1.33
CA VAL A 14 -2.52 -9.34 1.70
C VAL A 14 -2.52 -7.86 1.30
N ALA A 15 -3.03 -7.52 0.11
CA ALA A 15 -3.14 -6.14 -0.33
C ALA A 15 -4.10 -5.32 0.54
N ILE A 16 -5.24 -5.89 0.96
CA ILE A 16 -6.18 -5.23 1.87
C ILE A 16 -5.52 -5.01 3.24
N VAL A 17 -4.91 -6.04 3.81
CA VAL A 17 -4.25 -5.95 5.12
C VAL A 17 -3.13 -4.92 5.08
N ALA A 18 -2.27 -4.96 4.06
CA ALA A 18 -1.19 -4.01 3.89
C ALA A 18 -1.68 -2.58 3.63
N GLY A 19 -2.71 -2.39 2.79
CA GLY A 19 -3.33 -1.08 2.55
C GLY A 19 -3.95 -0.49 3.82
N LEU A 20 -4.60 -1.33 4.64
CA LEU A 20 -5.16 -0.94 5.92
C LEU A 20 -4.07 -0.59 6.94
N LEU A 21 -2.97 -1.36 6.97
CA LEU A 21 -1.78 -1.05 7.78
C LEU A 21 -1.14 0.29 7.36
N ILE A 22 -1.06 0.58 6.06
CA ILE A 22 -0.55 1.87 5.56
C ILE A 22 -1.50 3.01 5.93
N ALA A 23 -2.82 2.83 5.82
CA ALA A 23 -3.79 3.86 6.16
C ALA A 23 -3.85 4.15 7.67
N ILE A 24 -3.73 3.12 8.51
CA ILE A 24 -3.79 3.23 9.97
C ILE A 24 -2.43 3.62 10.56
N GLY A 25 -1.33 3.30 9.89
CA GLY A 25 0.04 3.57 10.34
C GLY A 25 0.29 5.01 10.80
N PRO A 26 -0.09 6.04 10.01
CA PRO A 26 0.07 7.43 10.39
C PRO A 26 -0.76 7.84 11.62
N GLN A 27 -1.97 7.29 11.77
CA GLN A 27 -2.93 7.72 12.80
C GLN A 27 -2.75 6.99 14.14
N CYS A 28 -2.38 5.70 14.12
CA CYS A 28 -2.20 4.90 15.34
C CYS A 28 -0.79 5.01 15.95
N LEU A 29 0.27 5.22 15.16
CA LEU A 29 1.64 5.23 15.66
C LEU A 29 2.15 6.63 16.03
N PHE A 30 1.56 7.69 15.46
CA PHE A 30 2.05 9.05 15.65
C PHE A 30 0.88 9.93 16.04
N ARG A 31 0.87 10.42 17.28
CA ARG A 31 0.13 11.66 17.61
C ARG A 31 0.66 12.70 16.62
N VAL A 32 -0.14 13.02 15.61
CA VAL A 32 0.19 14.02 14.61
C VAL A 32 0.58 15.28 15.37
N CYS A 33 1.77 15.80 15.09
CA CYS A 33 2.20 17.06 15.69
C CYS A 33 1.14 18.11 15.31
N GLU A 34 0.43 18.65 16.30
CA GLU A 34 -0.74 19.52 16.05
C GLU A 34 -0.37 20.85 15.37
N THR A 35 0.92 21.20 15.36
CA THR A 35 1.41 22.38 14.66
C THR A 35 1.43 22.12 13.15
N MET A 36 0.56 22.84 12.43
CA MET A 36 0.41 22.92 10.98
C MET A 36 1.75 22.83 10.22
N MET A 37 2.15 21.62 9.84
CA MET A 37 3.41 21.32 9.14
C MET A 37 3.16 20.28 8.03
N ARG A 38 4.12 20.16 7.08
CA ARG A 38 4.09 19.21 5.95
C ARG A 38 3.72 17.77 6.35
N CYS A 39 4.00 17.38 7.60
CA CYS A 39 3.64 16.06 8.16
C CYS A 39 2.13 15.77 8.17
N HIS A 40 1.27 16.77 8.36
CA HIS A 40 -0.18 16.57 8.33
C HIS A 40 -0.64 16.21 6.91
N TRP A 41 -0.15 16.95 5.92
CA TRP A 41 -0.46 16.70 4.50
C TRP A 41 0.13 15.38 3.99
N THR A 42 1.32 14.97 4.45
CA THR A 42 1.84 13.63 4.15
C THR A 42 0.98 12.53 4.76
N ALA A 43 0.53 12.70 6.00
CA ALA A 43 -0.32 11.71 6.66
C ALA A 43 -1.67 11.57 5.93
N GLN A 44 -2.28 12.71 5.56
CA GLN A 44 -3.51 12.74 4.78
C GLN A 44 -3.35 12.05 3.41
N ALA A 45 -2.23 12.29 2.72
CA ALA A 45 -1.93 11.67 1.43
C ALA A 45 -1.74 10.14 1.55
N GLU A 46 -0.99 9.69 2.56
CA GLU A 46 -0.78 8.26 2.82
C GLU A 46 -2.08 7.53 3.16
N ILE A 47 -2.99 8.15 3.92
CA ILE A 47 -4.32 7.60 4.20
C ILE A 47 -5.09 7.41 2.88
N GLY A 48 -5.04 8.41 1.98
CA GLY A 48 -5.66 8.32 0.66
C GLY A 48 -5.10 7.17 -0.17
N VAL A 49 -3.78 7.01 -0.23
CA VAL A 49 -3.13 5.91 -0.97
C VAL A 49 -3.45 4.55 -0.36
N GLY A 50 -3.40 4.42 0.96
CA GLY A 50 -3.77 3.18 1.66
C GLY A 50 -5.23 2.77 1.39
N ALA A 51 -6.16 3.75 1.37
CA ALA A 51 -7.55 3.52 1.02
C ALA A 51 -7.73 3.03 -0.42
N VAL A 52 -6.99 3.61 -1.38
CA VAL A 52 -7.00 3.16 -2.78
C VAL A 52 -6.48 1.73 -2.90
N ILE A 53 -5.38 1.40 -2.21
CA ILE A 53 -4.83 0.03 -2.20
C ILE A 53 -5.85 -0.96 -1.62
N ALA A 54 -6.52 -0.60 -0.53
CA ALA A 54 -7.56 -1.43 0.07
C ALA A 54 -8.74 -1.65 -0.89
N ALA A 55 -9.21 -0.59 -1.57
CA ALA A 55 -10.27 -0.68 -2.57
C ALA A 55 -9.89 -1.58 -3.75
N LEU A 56 -8.65 -1.45 -4.27
CA LEU A 56 -8.12 -2.33 -5.31
C LEU A 56 -8.02 -3.79 -4.85
N GLY A 57 -7.62 -4.04 -3.60
CA GLY A 57 -7.59 -5.37 -3.00
C GLY A 57 -8.97 -6.01 -2.91
N VAL A 58 -9.99 -5.25 -2.51
CA VAL A 58 -11.39 -5.70 -2.49
C VAL A 58 -11.90 -5.99 -3.91
N ALA A 59 -11.64 -5.09 -4.86
CA ALA A 59 -11.99 -5.31 -6.26
C ALA A 59 -11.32 -6.60 -6.81
N MET A 60 -10.09 -6.90 -6.39
CA MET A 60 -9.38 -8.12 -6.79
C MET A 60 -10.06 -9.42 -6.33
N ILE A 61 -10.83 -9.37 -5.23
CA ILE A 61 -11.61 -10.49 -4.71
C ILE A 61 -12.89 -10.69 -5.53
N PHE A 62 -13.56 -9.60 -5.92
CA PHE A 62 -14.78 -9.66 -6.74
C PHE A 62 -14.50 -10.06 -8.20
N PHE A 63 -13.43 -9.54 -8.81
CA PHE A 63 -13.16 -9.78 -10.22
C PHE A 63 -12.49 -11.14 -10.47
N THR A 64 -13.18 -11.97 -11.25
CA THR A 64 -12.74 -13.36 -11.49
C THR A 64 -11.83 -13.50 -12.72
N ASN A 65 -11.86 -12.52 -13.63
CA ASN A 65 -11.17 -12.53 -14.92
C ASN A 65 -9.65 -12.32 -14.78
N SER A 66 -8.85 -13.10 -15.50
CA SER A 66 -7.38 -13.03 -15.47
C SER A 66 -6.83 -11.70 -16.00
N GLU A 67 -7.48 -11.13 -17.02
CA GLU A 67 -7.06 -9.87 -17.65
C GLU A 67 -7.27 -8.67 -16.70
N ILE A 68 -8.45 -8.59 -16.09
CA ILE A 68 -8.77 -7.54 -15.10
C ILE A 68 -7.84 -7.64 -13.89
N ARG A 69 -7.49 -8.85 -13.45
CA ARG A 69 -6.56 -9.04 -12.33
C ARG A 69 -5.15 -8.59 -12.63
N LEU A 70 -4.69 -8.71 -13.87
CA LEU A 70 -3.38 -8.19 -14.27
C LEU A 70 -3.37 -6.66 -14.17
N GLY A 71 -4.44 -6.01 -14.64
CA GLY A 71 -4.64 -4.56 -14.47
C GLY A 71 -4.69 -4.12 -13.00
N LEU A 72 -5.41 -4.86 -12.15
CA LEU A 72 -5.48 -4.55 -10.71
C LEU A 72 -4.12 -4.70 -10.01
N VAL A 73 -3.35 -5.74 -10.33
CA VAL A 73 -2.01 -5.93 -9.74
C VAL A 73 -1.07 -4.80 -10.18
N ILE A 74 -1.14 -4.38 -11.44
CA ILE A 74 -0.39 -3.21 -11.92
C ILE A 74 -0.81 -1.95 -11.16
N GLY A 75 -2.11 -1.74 -10.92
CA GLY A 75 -2.62 -0.63 -10.11
C GLY A 75 -2.07 -0.65 -8.69
N ILE A 76 -2.08 -1.81 -8.02
CA ILE A 76 -1.53 -1.97 -6.67
C ILE A 76 -0.02 -1.68 -6.66
N LEU A 77 0.73 -2.12 -7.67
CA LEU A 77 2.15 -1.80 -7.82
C LEU A 77 2.40 -0.29 -7.94
N LEU A 78 1.65 0.39 -8.82
CA LEU A 78 1.74 1.84 -8.99
C LEU A 78 1.40 2.58 -7.70
N SER A 79 0.33 2.19 -7.00
CA SER A 79 -0.04 2.77 -5.71
C SER A 79 1.03 2.54 -4.63
N GLY A 80 1.64 1.36 -4.58
CA GLY A 80 2.74 1.06 -3.64
C GLY A 80 3.99 1.91 -3.91
N VAL A 81 4.32 2.15 -5.19
CA VAL A 81 5.40 3.07 -5.57
C VAL A 81 5.04 4.51 -5.18
N LEU A 82 3.79 4.92 -5.34
CA LEU A 82 3.32 6.24 -4.92
C LEU A 82 3.47 6.43 -3.40
N ALA A 83 3.10 5.41 -2.60
CA ALA A 83 3.26 5.43 -1.14
C ALA A 83 4.72 5.57 -0.69
N LEU A 84 5.68 5.08 -1.48
CA LEU A 84 7.11 5.31 -1.24
C LEU A 84 7.54 6.73 -1.64
N LEU A 85 7.02 7.23 -2.76
CA LEU A 85 7.45 8.50 -3.34
C LEU A 85 6.91 9.72 -2.58
N ILE A 86 5.72 9.63 -1.99
CA ILE A 86 5.09 10.68 -1.18
C ILE A 86 6.00 11.16 -0.03
N PRO A 87 6.45 10.28 0.89
CA PRO A 87 7.29 10.68 2.01
C PRO A 87 8.72 11.04 1.58
N HIS A 88 9.26 10.44 0.52
CA HIS A 88 10.67 10.60 0.11
C HIS A 88 10.94 11.78 -0.82
N VAL A 89 10.06 12.06 -1.79
CA VAL A 89 10.33 13.01 -2.88
C VAL A 89 9.20 14.04 -3.07
N LEU A 90 7.93 13.64 -2.93
CA LEU A 90 6.80 14.50 -3.34
C LEU A 90 6.47 15.62 -2.34
N ILE A 91 6.31 15.30 -1.05
CA ILE A 91 5.92 16.27 -0.02
C ILE A 91 7.08 16.49 0.98
N GLY A 92 7.78 15.40 1.31
CA GLY A 92 8.83 15.37 2.32
C GLY A 92 8.28 15.35 3.75
N GLY A 93 9.03 14.72 4.65
CA GLY A 93 8.69 14.62 6.06
C GLY A 93 9.16 15.81 6.91
N CYS A 94 9.02 15.66 8.23
CA CYS A 94 9.48 16.65 9.20
C CYS A 94 10.98 16.96 9.06
N SER A 95 11.34 18.25 9.13
CA SER A 95 12.72 18.74 9.03
C SER A 95 13.62 18.27 10.18
N ALA A 96 13.04 18.06 11.37
CA ALA A 96 13.75 17.57 12.54
C ALA A 96 13.97 16.05 12.47
N VAL A 97 15.23 15.64 12.29
CA VAL A 97 15.67 14.23 12.14
C VAL A 97 15.46 13.41 13.43
N THR A 98 15.28 14.06 14.58
CA THR A 98 15.14 13.44 15.90
C THR A 98 13.69 13.09 16.29
N MET A 99 12.69 13.56 15.53
CA MET A 99 11.27 13.26 15.81
C MET A 99 10.92 11.81 15.42
N GLN A 100 10.21 11.09 16.29
CA GLN A 100 9.86 9.68 16.07
C GLN A 100 9.04 9.43 14.79
N CYS A 101 8.28 10.44 14.34
CA CYS A 101 7.49 10.38 13.11
C CYS A 101 8.34 10.05 11.86
N ARG A 102 9.50 10.68 11.70
CA ARG A 102 10.42 10.37 10.59
C ARG A 102 11.18 9.07 10.82
N LYS A 103 11.57 8.80 12.07
CA LYS A 103 12.45 7.66 12.41
C LYS A 103 11.75 6.30 12.30
N ILE A 104 10.42 6.25 12.47
CA ILE A 104 9.64 5.00 12.51
C ILE A 104 8.68 4.91 11.32
N ALA A 105 7.97 6.00 10.95
CA ALA A 105 6.96 5.92 9.89
C ALA A 105 7.59 5.63 8.51
N PHE A 106 8.67 6.32 8.18
CA PHE A 106 9.36 6.18 6.89
C PHE A 106 9.85 4.74 6.64
N PRO A 107 10.61 4.11 7.57
CA PRO A 107 11.02 2.72 7.37
C PRO A 107 9.83 1.75 7.43
N ALA A 108 8.82 1.99 8.28
CA ALA A 108 7.65 1.11 8.35
C ALA A 108 6.86 1.08 7.03
N ILE A 109 6.54 2.25 6.46
CA ILE A 109 5.85 2.36 5.17
C ILE A 109 6.71 1.75 4.06
N THR A 110 8.02 2.03 4.07
CA THR A 110 8.95 1.43 3.09
C THR A 110 8.93 -0.09 3.13
N VAL A 111 9.00 -0.70 4.32
CA VAL A 111 8.98 -2.16 4.48
C VAL A 111 7.66 -2.75 4.01
N ILE A 112 6.52 -2.14 4.37
CA ILE A 112 5.19 -2.63 3.96
C ILE A 112 5.03 -2.50 2.44
N SER A 113 5.42 -1.38 1.85
CA SER A 113 5.34 -1.15 0.41
C SER A 113 6.24 -2.11 -0.38
N ILE A 114 7.46 -2.39 0.11
CA ILE A 114 8.35 -3.39 -0.52
C ILE A 114 7.73 -4.78 -0.46
N LEU A 115 7.18 -5.19 0.68
CA LEU A 115 6.50 -6.49 0.82
C LEU A 115 5.30 -6.60 -0.12
N LEU A 116 4.51 -5.53 -0.23
CA LEU A 116 3.36 -5.46 -1.12
C LEU A 116 3.77 -5.56 -2.59
N ILE A 117 4.82 -4.84 -3.00
CA ILE A 117 5.39 -4.88 -4.34
C ILE A 117 5.93 -6.27 -4.65
N ALA A 118 6.75 -6.85 -3.76
CA ALA A 118 7.31 -8.17 -3.94
C ALA A 118 6.22 -9.25 -4.05
N GLY A 119 5.19 -9.19 -3.21
CA GLY A 119 4.04 -10.10 -3.27
C GLY A 119 3.24 -9.95 -4.58
N SER A 120 3.03 -8.71 -5.02
CA SER A 120 2.35 -8.40 -6.28
C SER A 120 3.11 -8.89 -7.50
N VAL A 121 4.43 -8.65 -7.54
CA VAL A 121 5.32 -9.15 -8.62
C VAL A 121 5.36 -10.67 -8.62
N PHE A 122 5.50 -11.31 -7.47
CA PHE A 122 5.50 -12.77 -7.37
C PHE A 122 4.19 -13.36 -7.88
N TYR A 123 3.06 -12.75 -7.52
CA TYR A 123 1.75 -13.16 -7.99
C TYR A 123 1.58 -12.95 -9.51
N ALA A 124 2.01 -11.81 -10.04
CA ALA A 124 2.00 -11.53 -11.49
C ALA A 124 2.88 -12.52 -12.27
N ALA A 125 4.09 -12.81 -11.78
CA ALA A 125 5.00 -13.77 -12.39
C ALA A 125 4.43 -15.20 -12.38
N ARG A 126 3.80 -15.60 -11.28
CA ARG A 126 3.07 -16.88 -11.19
C ARG A 126 1.89 -16.93 -12.16
N LEU A 127 1.15 -15.83 -12.33
CA LEU A 127 0.03 -15.74 -13.26
C LEU A 127 0.49 -15.84 -14.72
N ALA A 128 1.60 -15.16 -15.07
CA ALA A 128 2.21 -15.22 -16.39
C ALA A 128 2.74 -16.62 -16.74
N ARG A 129 3.31 -17.34 -15.76
CA ARG A 129 3.79 -18.73 -15.93
C ARG A 129 2.66 -19.77 -16.05
N LYS A 130 1.43 -19.40 -15.71
CA LYS A 130 0.26 -20.30 -15.72
C LYS A 130 -0.63 -20.12 -16.96
N LYS A 131 -0.35 -19.09 -17.76
CA LYS A 131 -1.01 -18.83 -19.05
C LYS A 131 -0.22 -19.54 -20.14
#